data_AF-A0A162ICI7-F1
#
_entry.id   AF-A0A162ICI7-F1
#
_cell.length_a   1.000
_cell.length_b   1.000
_cell.length_c   1.000
_cell.angle_alpha   90.00
_cell.angle_beta   90.00
_cell.angle_gamma   90.00
#
_symmetry.space_group_name_H-M   'P 1'
#
loop_
_entity.id
_entity.type
_entity.pdbx_description
1 polymer ?
#
loop_
_entity_poly.entity_id
_entity_poly.type
_entity_poly.pdbx_seq_one_letter_code
_entity_poly.pdbx_strand_id
1 'polypeptide(L)'
;EQSALDLIYAQYKSVDYPATVVAAQRFMRNYPAHPRMDYALYMRGLANFNMEKGLFDNMVTSDRSSKDMDAAKDSFRDFERLVARFPDSEYAPDARARMVHIRNQLARQELHVARYYARRGAIVASVNRAQYVVKHYQQTPAVEEGLAIMVKGYQRLELPEQAEKSRAVLALNWPESSFLDDDKQVDLAWWPDEDEGLLSLLTFDLL
;
A
#
# COMPACT_ATOMS: atom_id res chain seq x y z
N GLU A 1 2.52 -35.71 9.42
CA GLU A 1 2.34 -34.26 9.73
C GLU A 1 3.65 -33.50 9.58
N GLN A 2 4.73 -33.94 10.25
CA GLN A 2 6.07 -33.33 10.12
C GLN A 2 6.58 -33.21 8.68
N SER A 3 6.43 -34.26 7.87
CA SER A 3 6.88 -34.26 6.46
C SER A 3 6.25 -33.16 5.60
N ALA A 4 5.04 -32.70 5.93
CA ALA A 4 4.39 -31.60 5.22
C ALA A 4 4.99 -30.24 5.61
N LEU A 5 5.43 -30.07 6.86
CA LEU A 5 6.16 -28.88 7.30
C LEU A 5 7.56 -28.82 6.68
N ASP A 6 8.23 -29.97 6.59
CA ASP A 6 9.54 -30.09 5.96
C ASP A 6 9.45 -29.76 4.45
N LEU A 7 8.36 -30.16 3.78
CA LEU A 7 8.11 -29.80 2.38
C LEU A 7 7.95 -28.29 2.19
N ILE A 8 7.16 -27.63 3.05
CA ILE A 8 7.00 -26.16 3.03
C ILE A 8 8.36 -25.48 3.17
N TYR A 9 9.18 -25.94 4.12
CA TYR A 9 10.52 -25.40 4.34
C TYR A 9 11.42 -25.60 3.12
N ALA A 10 11.48 -26.82 2.58
CA ALA A 10 12.34 -27.17 1.46
C ALA A 10 12.01 -26.34 0.21
N GLN A 11 10.71 -26.21 -0.13
CA GLN A 11 10.24 -25.41 -1.26
C GLN A 11 10.56 -23.92 -1.08
N TYR A 12 10.38 -23.39 0.12
CA TYR A 12 10.73 -22.00 0.39
C TYR A 12 12.23 -21.77 0.24
N LYS A 13 13.06 -22.69 0.75
CA LYS A 13 14.51 -22.62 0.62
C LYS A 13 15.00 -22.76 -0.81
N SER A 14 14.27 -23.47 -1.67
CA SER A 14 14.52 -23.51 -3.10
C SER A 14 13.95 -22.31 -3.87
N VAL A 15 13.41 -21.29 -3.18
CA VAL A 15 12.82 -20.08 -3.77
C VAL A 15 11.57 -20.39 -4.61
N ASP A 16 10.98 -21.57 -4.45
CA ASP A 16 9.72 -21.95 -5.09
C ASP A 16 8.54 -21.46 -4.23
N TYR A 17 8.34 -20.14 -4.25
CA TYR A 17 7.27 -19.50 -3.50
C TYR A 17 5.87 -19.98 -3.91
N PRO A 18 5.54 -20.17 -5.20
CA PRO A 18 4.26 -20.74 -5.60
C PRO A 18 4.02 -22.13 -5.00
N ALA A 19 5.01 -23.03 -5.06
CA ALA A 19 4.86 -24.35 -4.44
C ALA A 19 4.75 -24.27 -2.92
N THR A 20 5.52 -23.38 -2.28
CA THR A 20 5.44 -23.13 -0.84
C THR A 20 4.02 -22.73 -0.41
N VAL A 21 3.40 -21.81 -1.17
CA VAL A 21 2.02 -21.37 -0.91
C VAL A 21 1.05 -22.55 -1.00
N VAL A 22 1.16 -23.37 -2.04
CA VAL A 22 0.28 -24.55 -2.24
C VAL A 22 0.47 -25.58 -1.12
N ALA A 23 1.72 -25.86 -0.73
CA ALA A 23 2.01 -26.80 0.35
C ALA A 23 1.49 -26.30 1.70
N ALA A 24 1.69 -25.02 2.01
CA ALA A 24 1.17 -24.40 3.23
C ALA A 24 -0.36 -24.40 3.26
N GLN A 25 -1.03 -24.04 2.16
CA GLN A 25 -2.50 -24.12 2.05
C GLN A 25 -3.01 -25.55 2.29
N ARG A 26 -2.37 -26.56 1.69
CA ARG A 26 -2.74 -27.96 1.87
C ARG A 26 -2.56 -28.37 3.33
N PHE A 27 -1.46 -27.98 3.97
CA PHE A 27 -1.22 -28.25 5.38
C PHE A 27 -2.32 -27.63 6.27
N MET A 28 -2.60 -26.34 6.07
CA MET A 28 -3.60 -25.62 6.85
C MET A 28 -5.01 -26.22 6.73
N ARG A 29 -5.37 -26.71 5.53
CA ARG A 29 -6.66 -27.37 5.27
C ARG A 29 -6.74 -28.76 5.88
N ASN A 30 -5.68 -29.56 5.74
CA ASN A 30 -5.68 -30.94 6.21
C ASN A 30 -5.50 -31.04 7.73
N TYR A 31 -4.83 -30.08 8.35
CA TYR A 31 -4.48 -30.10 9.78
C TYR A 31 -4.81 -28.77 10.49
N PRO A 32 -6.08 -28.32 10.53
CA PRO A 32 -6.47 -27.00 11.04
C PRO A 32 -6.19 -26.74 12.53
N ALA A 33 -6.05 -27.81 13.32
CA ALA A 33 -5.78 -27.79 14.75
C ALA A 33 -4.32 -28.12 15.11
N HIS A 34 -3.42 -28.28 14.11
CA HIS A 34 -2.03 -28.65 14.37
C HIS A 34 -1.29 -27.57 15.18
N PRO A 35 -0.41 -27.94 16.14
CA PRO A 35 0.32 -26.98 16.98
C PRO A 35 1.16 -25.96 16.18
N ARG A 36 1.74 -26.39 15.05
CA ARG A 36 2.55 -25.56 14.14
C ARG A 36 1.74 -24.86 13.02
N MET A 37 0.48 -24.57 13.28
CA MET A 37 -0.36 -23.79 12.35
C MET A 37 0.17 -22.36 12.16
N ASP A 38 0.76 -21.78 13.20
CA ASP A 38 1.45 -20.50 13.17
C ASP A 38 2.59 -20.48 12.14
N TYR A 39 3.41 -21.53 12.10
CA TYR A 39 4.48 -21.69 11.10
C TYR A 39 3.92 -21.79 9.68
N ALA A 40 2.85 -22.57 9.46
CA ALA A 40 2.27 -22.70 8.13
C ALA A 40 1.67 -21.37 7.62
N LEU A 41 1.01 -20.60 8.50
CA LEU A 41 0.54 -19.24 8.19
C LEU A 41 1.71 -18.32 7.86
N TYR A 42 2.76 -18.35 8.69
CA TYR A 42 3.96 -17.55 8.49
C TYR A 42 4.60 -17.82 7.14
N MET A 43 4.84 -19.09 6.81
CA MET A 43 5.51 -19.48 5.57
C MET A 43 4.69 -19.16 4.33
N ARG A 44 3.35 -19.29 4.39
CA ARG A 44 2.48 -18.86 3.29
C ARG A 44 2.55 -17.35 3.10
N GLY A 45 2.45 -16.59 4.18
CA GLY A 45 2.56 -15.14 4.16
C GLY A 45 3.91 -14.67 3.63
N LEU A 46 5.00 -15.33 4.06
CA LEU A 46 6.37 -15.02 3.66
C LEU A 46 6.65 -15.35 2.19
N ALA A 47 6.14 -16.47 1.69
CA ALA A 47 6.25 -16.83 0.27
C ALA A 47 5.51 -15.81 -0.62
N ASN A 48 4.27 -15.45 -0.26
CA ASN A 48 3.53 -14.41 -0.97
C ASN A 48 4.23 -13.04 -0.91
N PHE A 49 4.81 -12.68 0.24
CA PHE A 49 5.58 -11.43 0.43
C PHE A 49 6.81 -11.38 -0.50
N ASN A 50 7.58 -12.46 -0.58
CA ASN A 50 8.80 -12.46 -1.38
C ASN A 50 8.52 -12.59 -2.88
N MET A 51 7.43 -13.26 -3.25
CA MET A 51 6.95 -13.28 -4.62
C MET A 51 6.60 -11.86 -5.09
N GLU A 52 6.00 -11.05 -4.21
CA GLU A 52 5.80 -9.63 -4.45
C GLU A 52 7.16 -8.89 -4.53
N LYS A 53 8.03 -9.02 -3.53
CA LYS A 53 9.32 -8.31 -3.51
C LYS A 53 10.19 -8.54 -4.76
N GLY A 54 10.24 -9.77 -5.26
CA GLY A 54 10.96 -10.10 -6.50
C GLY A 54 10.43 -9.36 -7.74
N LEU A 55 9.16 -8.94 -7.74
CA LEU A 55 8.56 -8.08 -8.76
C LEU A 55 8.84 -6.59 -8.49
N PHE A 56 9.06 -6.20 -7.23
CA PHE A 56 9.37 -4.81 -6.86
C PHE A 56 10.82 -4.41 -7.15
N ASP A 57 11.78 -5.35 -7.04
CA ASP A 57 13.19 -5.11 -7.43
C ASP A 57 13.36 -4.97 -8.96
N ASN A 58 12.43 -5.53 -9.76
CA ASN A 58 12.39 -5.36 -11.22
C ASN A 58 11.69 -4.05 -11.60
N MET A 59 12.25 -2.94 -11.14
CA MET A 59 11.73 -1.58 -11.30
C MET A 59 11.99 -0.99 -12.71
N VAL A 60 11.51 -1.65 -13.77
CA VAL A 60 11.67 -1.14 -15.15
C VAL A 60 10.35 -0.99 -15.93
N THR A 61 9.23 -1.56 -15.52
CA THR A 61 7.99 -1.44 -16.33
C THR A 61 6.80 -0.92 -15.54
N SER A 62 6.25 0.18 -16.06
CA SER A 62 5.08 0.94 -15.61
C SER A 62 3.74 0.20 -15.72
N ASP A 63 3.75 -1.13 -15.69
CA ASP A 63 2.54 -1.95 -15.91
C ASP A 63 2.50 -3.08 -14.87
N ARG A 64 2.26 -2.69 -13.61
CA ARG A 64 1.99 -3.65 -12.55
C ARG A 64 0.54 -4.10 -12.67
N SER A 65 0.34 -5.39 -12.80
CA SER A 65 -1.00 -5.95 -12.99
C SER A 65 -1.77 -5.97 -11.66
N SER A 66 -3.09 -6.01 -11.72
CA SER A 66 -3.94 -6.23 -10.53
C SER A 66 -3.53 -7.46 -9.71
N LYS A 67 -2.92 -8.46 -10.35
CA LYS A 67 -2.46 -9.71 -9.72
C LYS A 67 -1.29 -9.51 -8.76
N ASP A 68 -0.43 -8.53 -9.00
CA ASP A 68 0.76 -8.30 -8.16
C ASP A 68 0.37 -7.75 -6.78
N MET A 69 -0.75 -7.01 -6.72
CA MET A 69 -1.31 -6.50 -5.46
C MET A 69 -2.05 -7.58 -4.66
N ASP A 70 -2.48 -8.68 -5.29
CA ASP A 70 -3.22 -9.74 -4.61
C ASP A 70 -2.31 -10.58 -3.71
N ALA A 71 -1.07 -10.85 -4.14
CA ALA A 71 -0.07 -11.54 -3.32
C ALA A 71 0.24 -10.76 -2.03
N ALA A 72 0.42 -9.44 -2.11
CA ALA A 72 0.63 -8.60 -0.92
C ALA A 72 -0.56 -8.62 0.03
N LYS A 73 -1.79 -8.59 -0.49
CA LYS A 73 -3.02 -8.67 0.33
C LYS A 73 -3.15 -10.03 1.00
N ASP A 74 -2.87 -11.12 0.28
CA ASP A 74 -2.91 -12.47 0.84
C ASP A 74 -1.83 -12.65 1.91
N SER A 75 -0.63 -12.13 1.67
CA SER A 75 0.44 -12.07 2.65
C SER A 75 0.02 -11.33 3.92
N PHE A 76 -0.60 -10.15 3.78
CA PHE A 76 -1.11 -9.39 4.91
C PHE A 76 -2.16 -10.17 5.71
N ARG A 77 -3.13 -10.80 5.04
CA ARG A 77 -4.17 -11.63 5.70
C ARG A 77 -3.58 -12.81 6.46
N ASP A 78 -2.52 -13.43 5.94
CA ASP A 78 -1.84 -14.53 6.60
C ASP A 78 -1.10 -14.08 7.86
N PHE A 79 -0.37 -12.96 7.77
CA PHE A 79 0.30 -12.37 8.93
C PHE A 79 -0.71 -11.86 9.97
N GLU A 80 -1.80 -11.23 9.54
CA GLU A 80 -2.88 -10.79 10.42
C GLU A 80 -3.49 -11.98 11.18
N ARG A 81 -3.80 -13.07 10.46
CA ARG A 81 -4.32 -14.29 11.07
C ARG A 81 -3.34 -14.92 12.04
N LEU A 82 -2.04 -14.91 11.71
CA LEU A 82 -0.99 -15.39 12.61
C LEU A 82 -0.96 -14.56 13.89
N VAL A 83 -0.87 -13.24 13.79
CA VAL A 83 -0.76 -12.33 14.94
C VAL A 83 -2.02 -12.37 15.80
N ALA A 84 -3.20 -12.49 15.18
CA ALA A 84 -4.47 -12.53 15.90
C ALA A 84 -4.70 -13.86 16.63
N ARG A 85 -4.32 -14.99 16.02
CA ARG A 85 -4.58 -16.33 16.58
C ARG A 85 -3.42 -16.87 17.42
N PHE A 86 -2.19 -16.44 17.14
CA PHE A 86 -0.96 -16.90 17.76
C PHE A 86 -0.07 -15.70 18.16
N PRO A 87 -0.53 -14.82 19.06
CA PRO A 87 0.18 -13.59 19.41
C PRO A 87 1.57 -13.84 20.03
N ASP A 88 1.76 -15.00 20.66
CA ASP A 88 3.00 -15.44 21.33
C ASP A 88 3.90 -16.32 20.43
N SER A 89 3.53 -16.51 19.15
CA SER A 89 4.37 -17.25 18.21
C SER A 89 5.72 -16.54 18.02
N GLU A 90 6.80 -17.31 17.87
CA GLU A 90 8.14 -16.81 17.52
C GLU A 90 8.14 -15.97 16.23
N TYR A 91 7.15 -16.19 15.34
CA TYR A 91 7.00 -15.50 14.07
C TYR A 91 6.18 -14.20 14.15
N ALA A 92 5.47 -13.97 15.26
CA ALA A 92 4.55 -12.83 15.38
C ALA A 92 5.25 -11.46 15.26
N PRO A 93 6.44 -11.22 15.84
CA PRO A 93 7.14 -9.94 15.67
C PRO A 93 7.50 -9.63 14.22
N ASP A 94 8.02 -10.60 13.47
CA ASP A 94 8.38 -10.42 12.06
C ASP A 94 7.12 -10.25 11.19
N ALA A 95 6.06 -11.02 11.45
CA ALA A 95 4.77 -10.87 10.79
C ALA A 95 4.20 -9.44 10.95
N ARG A 96 4.24 -8.87 12.17
CA ARG A 96 3.81 -7.47 12.41
C ARG A 96 4.65 -6.48 11.62
N ALA A 97 5.96 -6.65 11.58
CA ALA A 97 6.86 -5.76 10.82
C ALA A 97 6.53 -5.80 9.31
N ARG A 98 6.26 -7.00 8.76
CA ARG A 98 5.85 -7.16 7.36
C ARG A 98 4.46 -6.60 7.07
N MET A 99 3.51 -6.72 8.00
CA MET A 99 2.21 -6.08 7.85
C MET A 99 2.34 -4.56 7.71
N VAL A 100 3.18 -3.92 8.55
CA VAL A 100 3.49 -2.49 8.43
C VAL A 100 4.12 -2.19 7.07
N HIS A 101 5.07 -3.02 6.62
CA HIS A 101 5.68 -2.87 5.31
C HIS A 101 4.65 -2.89 4.18
N ILE A 102 3.82 -3.95 4.06
CA ILE A 102 2.88 -4.01 2.93
C ILE A 102 1.80 -2.92 3.05
N ARG A 103 1.38 -2.55 4.26
CA ARG A 103 0.45 -1.42 4.46
C ARG A 103 1.04 -0.11 3.91
N ASN A 104 2.33 0.15 4.17
CA ASN A 104 3.04 1.29 3.61
C ASN A 104 3.18 1.20 2.08
N GLN A 105 3.45 0.02 1.53
CA GLN A 105 3.51 -0.20 0.07
C GLN A 105 2.19 0.12 -0.62
N LEU A 106 1.10 -0.44 -0.10
CA LEU A 106 -0.24 -0.24 -0.66
C LEU A 106 -0.66 1.23 -0.58
N ALA A 107 -0.36 1.91 0.52
CA ALA A 107 -0.65 3.34 0.66
C ALA A 107 0.14 4.19 -0.36
N ARG A 108 1.44 3.89 -0.56
CA ARG A 108 2.27 4.57 -1.56
C ARG A 108 1.76 4.35 -2.99
N GLN A 109 1.26 3.16 -3.29
CA GLN A 109 0.68 2.85 -4.61
C GLN A 109 -0.57 3.69 -4.87
N GLU A 110 -1.47 3.85 -3.88
CA GLU A 110 -2.65 4.71 -4.04
C GLU A 110 -2.26 6.18 -4.27
N LEU A 111 -1.26 6.70 -3.56
CA LEU A 111 -0.76 8.06 -3.81
C LEU A 111 -0.08 8.21 -5.17
N HIS A 112 0.61 7.17 -5.65
CA HIS A 112 1.15 7.16 -7.01
C HIS A 112 0.03 7.31 -8.05
N VAL A 113 -1.09 6.60 -7.86
CA VAL A 113 -2.29 6.73 -8.70
C VAL A 113 -2.93 8.11 -8.54
N ALA A 114 -2.98 8.66 -7.32
CA ALA A 114 -3.48 10.01 -7.07
C ALA A 114 -2.67 11.07 -7.85
N ARG A 115 -1.32 11.02 -7.77
CA ARG A 115 -0.41 11.87 -8.54
C ARG A 115 -0.66 11.76 -10.05
N TYR A 116 -0.82 10.53 -10.55
CA TYR A 116 -1.11 10.29 -11.95
C TYR A 116 -2.43 10.95 -12.39
N TYR A 117 -3.50 10.83 -11.61
CA TYR A 117 -4.77 11.47 -11.92
C TYR A 117 -4.70 12.99 -11.83
N ALA A 118 -4.03 13.54 -10.82
CA ALA A 118 -3.84 14.98 -10.67
C ALA A 118 -3.17 15.56 -11.92
N ARG A 119 -2.02 15.01 -12.34
CA ARG A 119 -1.28 15.45 -13.54
C ARG A 119 -2.09 15.38 -14.84
N ARG A 120 -3.15 14.57 -14.90
CA ARG A 120 -4.07 14.48 -16.05
C ARG A 120 -5.32 15.35 -15.90
N GLY A 121 -5.38 16.22 -14.89
CA GLY A 121 -6.53 17.07 -14.61
C GLY A 121 -7.74 16.32 -14.02
N ALA A 122 -7.62 15.02 -13.71
CA ALA A 122 -8.69 14.24 -13.10
C ALA A 122 -8.73 14.45 -11.58
N ILE A 123 -9.04 15.69 -11.15
CA ILE A 123 -8.91 16.13 -9.75
C ILE A 123 -9.79 15.31 -8.79
N VAL A 124 -11.05 15.04 -9.15
CA VAL A 124 -11.96 14.22 -8.31
C VAL A 124 -11.39 12.81 -8.10
N ALA A 125 -10.82 12.20 -9.13
CA ALA A 125 -10.21 10.87 -9.03
C ALA A 125 -8.95 10.90 -8.14
N SER A 126 -8.13 11.95 -8.24
CA SER A 126 -6.98 12.16 -7.36
C SER A 126 -7.41 12.28 -5.88
N VAL A 127 -8.40 13.13 -5.60
CA VAL A 127 -8.94 13.33 -4.25
C VAL A 127 -9.50 12.02 -3.69
N ASN A 128 -10.26 11.26 -4.48
CA ASN A 128 -10.81 9.96 -4.05
C ASN A 128 -9.71 8.96 -3.64
N ARG A 129 -8.59 8.94 -4.37
CA ARG A 129 -7.43 8.08 -4.05
C ARG A 129 -6.75 8.51 -2.77
N ALA A 130 -6.56 9.82 -2.58
CA ALA A 130 -5.98 10.36 -1.35
C ALA A 130 -6.89 10.13 -0.13
N GLN A 131 -8.20 10.35 -0.27
CA GLN A 131 -9.19 10.01 0.77
C GLN A 131 -9.14 8.54 1.16
N TYR A 132 -8.97 7.64 0.17
CA TYR A 132 -8.83 6.21 0.43
C TYR A 132 -7.63 5.92 1.33
N VAL A 133 -6.49 6.59 1.09
CA VAL A 133 -5.29 6.48 1.94
C VAL A 133 -5.56 6.96 3.36
N VAL A 134 -6.13 8.15 3.52
CA VAL A 134 -6.43 8.72 4.85
C VAL A 134 -7.41 7.83 5.63
N LYS A 135 -8.38 7.22 4.94
CA LYS A 135 -9.41 6.37 5.57
C LYS A 135 -8.91 4.97 5.90
N HIS A 136 -8.17 4.32 5.01
CA HIS A 136 -7.85 2.89 5.10
C HIS A 136 -6.41 2.59 5.52
N TYR A 137 -5.49 3.53 5.31
CA TYR A 137 -4.07 3.39 5.61
C TYR A 137 -3.59 4.39 6.67
N GLN A 138 -4.44 4.66 7.67
CA GLN A 138 -4.06 5.36 8.88
C GLN A 138 -2.74 4.81 9.47
N GLN A 139 -1.95 5.69 10.09
CA GLN A 139 -0.62 5.41 10.65
C GLN A 139 0.49 5.10 9.63
N THR A 140 0.20 5.10 8.33
CA THR A 140 1.25 5.07 7.31
C THR A 140 1.78 6.48 7.05
N PRO A 141 3.07 6.64 6.69
CA PRO A 141 3.62 7.95 6.29
C PRO A 141 2.89 8.58 5.10
N ALA A 142 2.23 7.78 4.26
CA ALA A 142 1.46 8.23 3.11
C ALA A 142 0.22 9.06 3.49
N VAL A 143 -0.26 9.01 4.73
CA VAL A 143 -1.40 9.84 5.15
C VAL A 143 -1.09 11.33 5.03
N GLU A 144 0.15 11.71 5.31
CA GLU A 144 0.63 13.09 5.28
C GLU A 144 0.49 13.70 3.87
N GLU A 145 1.08 13.06 2.85
CA GLU A 145 0.94 13.50 1.45
C GLU A 145 -0.52 13.37 0.96
N GLY A 146 -1.26 12.35 1.43
CA GLY A 146 -2.67 12.18 1.10
C GLY A 146 -3.52 13.38 1.53
N LEU A 147 -3.31 13.89 2.74
CA LEU A 147 -3.99 15.10 3.22
C LEU A 147 -3.60 16.32 2.38
N ALA A 148 -2.33 16.49 2.04
CA ALA A 148 -1.87 17.58 1.19
C ALA A 148 -2.54 17.54 -0.21
N ILE A 149 -2.62 16.36 -0.82
CA ILE A 149 -3.33 16.14 -2.10
C ILE A 149 -4.81 16.51 -1.98
N MET A 150 -5.45 16.12 -0.87
CA MET A 150 -6.85 16.49 -0.60
C MET A 150 -7.01 18.02 -0.52
N VAL A 151 -6.12 18.74 0.16
CA VAL A 151 -6.16 20.21 0.24
C VAL A 151 -6.10 20.84 -1.15
N LYS A 152 -5.07 20.54 -1.95
CA LYS A 152 -4.93 21.10 -3.31
C LYS A 152 -6.09 20.69 -4.22
N GLY A 153 -6.54 19.45 -4.12
CA GLY A 153 -7.67 18.95 -4.88
C GLY A 153 -8.98 19.66 -4.56
N TYR A 154 -9.27 19.88 -3.27
CA TYR A 154 -10.46 20.62 -2.85
C TYR A 154 -10.38 22.11 -3.19
N GLN A 155 -9.20 22.74 -3.09
CA GLN A 155 -9.00 24.12 -3.55
C GLN A 155 -9.34 24.24 -5.05
N ARG A 156 -8.85 23.32 -5.89
CA ARG A 156 -9.13 23.31 -7.33
C ARG A 156 -10.58 22.96 -7.69
N LEU A 157 -11.31 22.32 -6.78
CA LEU A 157 -12.73 22.04 -6.93
C LEU A 157 -13.62 23.14 -6.30
N GLU A 158 -13.04 24.24 -5.81
CA GLU A 158 -13.76 25.32 -5.13
C GLU A 158 -14.54 24.85 -3.90
N LEU A 159 -13.95 23.91 -3.14
CA LEU A 159 -14.49 23.31 -1.92
C LEU A 159 -13.69 23.77 -0.68
N PRO A 160 -13.78 25.06 -0.28
CA PRO A 160 -12.89 25.65 0.73
C PRO A 160 -13.04 25.04 2.13
N GLU A 161 -14.24 24.61 2.51
CA GLU A 161 -14.48 24.00 3.82
C GLU A 161 -13.74 22.66 3.96
N GLN A 162 -13.78 21.82 2.92
CA GLN A 162 -13.11 20.52 2.87
C GLN A 162 -11.60 20.69 2.78
N ALA A 163 -11.14 21.68 2.00
CA ALA A 163 -9.73 22.07 1.94
C ALA A 163 -9.20 22.44 3.33
N GLU A 164 -9.89 23.35 4.02
CA GLU A 164 -9.48 23.83 5.34
C GLU A 164 -9.50 22.71 6.39
N LYS A 165 -10.53 21.87 6.40
CA LYS A 165 -10.58 20.69 7.29
C LYS A 165 -9.39 19.76 7.07
N SER A 166 -9.03 19.50 5.82
CA SER A 166 -7.92 18.61 5.48
C SER A 166 -6.57 19.23 5.88
N ARG A 167 -6.42 20.55 5.66
CA ARG A 167 -5.23 21.32 6.06
C ARG A 167 -5.07 21.35 7.57
N ALA A 168 -6.14 21.57 8.32
CA ALA A 168 -6.12 21.58 9.79
C ALA A 168 -5.69 20.22 10.36
N VAL A 169 -6.17 19.11 9.79
CA VAL A 169 -5.75 17.76 10.19
C VAL A 169 -4.26 17.55 9.89
N LEU A 170 -3.78 17.98 8.72
CA LEU A 170 -2.36 17.88 8.35
C LEU A 170 -1.49 18.68 9.33
N ALA A 171 -1.78 19.97 9.53
CA ALA A 171 -1.01 20.85 10.40
C ALA A 171 -1.03 20.43 11.88
N LEU A 172 -2.13 19.84 12.34
CA LEU A 172 -2.24 19.34 13.71
C LEU A 172 -1.36 18.11 13.96
N ASN A 173 -1.30 17.18 13.01
CA ASN A 173 -0.59 15.90 13.18
C ASN A 173 0.86 15.94 12.68
N TRP A 174 1.14 16.78 11.69
CA TRP A 174 2.47 16.98 11.08
C TRP A 174 2.77 18.48 10.92
N PRO A 175 2.98 19.22 12.01
CA PRO A 175 3.25 20.66 11.95
C PRO A 175 4.52 21.00 11.17
N GLU A 176 5.50 20.09 11.15
CA GLU A 176 6.78 20.21 10.43
C GLU A 176 6.78 19.43 9.10
N SER A 177 5.59 19.18 8.54
CA SER A 177 5.46 18.51 7.25
C SER A 177 6.18 19.27 6.15
N SER A 178 6.88 18.56 5.27
CA SER A 178 7.48 19.16 4.06
C SER A 178 6.44 19.67 3.06
N PHE A 179 5.16 19.33 3.27
CA PHE A 179 4.05 19.82 2.44
C PHE A 179 3.39 21.07 3.02
N LEU A 180 3.94 21.65 4.10
CA LEU A 180 3.48 22.89 4.70
C LEU A 180 4.53 23.98 4.54
N ASP A 181 4.10 25.18 4.18
CA ASP A 181 4.93 26.38 4.22
C ASP A 181 4.98 27.00 5.64
N ASP A 182 5.69 28.13 5.76
CA ASP A 182 5.85 28.86 7.02
C ASP A 182 4.50 29.34 7.60
N ASP A 183 3.53 29.60 6.73
CA ASP A 183 2.15 30.02 7.08
C ASP A 183 1.20 28.83 7.31
N LYS A 184 1.74 27.60 7.34
CA LYS A 184 1.00 26.34 7.49
C LYS A 184 -0.06 26.16 6.38
N GLN A 185 0.17 26.73 5.21
CA GLN A 185 -0.58 26.42 3.99
C GLN A 185 0.09 25.26 3.26
N VAL A 186 -0.70 24.53 2.47
CA VAL A 186 -0.16 23.40 1.72
C VAL A 186 0.63 23.88 0.52
N ASP A 187 1.92 23.55 0.50
CA ASP A 187 2.77 23.65 -0.67
C ASP A 187 3.11 22.24 -1.20
N LEU A 188 2.73 21.98 -2.45
CA LEU A 188 2.89 20.70 -3.12
C LEU A 188 3.53 20.97 -4.48
N ALA A 189 4.86 21.08 -4.49
CA ALA A 189 5.64 21.52 -5.64
C ALA A 189 5.39 20.74 -6.95
N TRP A 190 4.90 19.49 -6.89
CA TRP A 190 4.61 18.70 -8.09
C TRP A 190 3.17 18.85 -8.59
N TRP A 191 2.27 19.48 -7.82
CA TRP A 191 0.86 19.64 -8.18
C TRP A 191 0.74 20.43 -9.49
N PRO A 192 -0.11 20.01 -10.44
CA PRO A 192 -0.20 20.68 -11.74
C PRO A 192 -0.73 22.11 -11.60
N ASP A 193 -0.07 23.04 -12.28
CA ASP A 193 -0.50 24.43 -12.39
C ASP A 193 -1.81 24.55 -13.18
N GLU A 194 -2.57 25.62 -12.91
CA GLU A 194 -3.91 25.80 -13.44
C GLU A 194 -3.97 25.91 -14.97
N ASP A 195 -2.87 26.39 -15.58
CA ASP A 195 -2.78 26.77 -16.99
C ASP A 195 -2.33 25.63 -17.93
N GLU A 196 -1.64 24.60 -17.42
CA GLU A 196 -1.10 23.52 -18.27
C GLU A 196 -2.18 22.54 -18.77
N GLY A 197 -3.31 22.45 -18.08
CA GLY A 197 -4.43 21.57 -18.46
C GLY A 197 -5.07 21.95 -19.80
N LEU A 198 -5.21 23.26 -20.07
CA LEU A 198 -5.77 23.76 -21.33
C LEU A 198 -4.74 23.71 -22.47
N LEU A 199 -3.48 24.02 -22.18
CA LEU A 199 -2.40 23.98 -23.17
C LEU A 199 -2.09 22.55 -23.64
N SER A 200 -2.10 21.57 -22.74
CA SER A 200 -1.89 20.16 -23.11
C SER A 200 -3.02 19.60 -23.98
N LEU A 201 -4.28 19.96 -23.72
CA LEU A 201 -5.42 19.61 -24.57
C LEU A 201 -5.30 20.23 -25.98
N LEU A 202 -4.83 21.48 -26.08
CA LEU A 202 -4.61 22.16 -27.36
C LEU A 202 -3.47 21.53 -28.19
N THR A 203 -2.43 21.00 -27.54
CA THR A 203 -1.32 20.35 -28.26
C THR A 203 -1.69 18.97 -28.83
N PHE A 204 -2.68 18.28 -28.27
CA PHE A 204 -3.15 16.99 -28.79
C PHE A 204 -4.05 17.12 -30.03
N ASP A 205 -4.73 18.26 -30.22
CA ASP A 205 -5.56 18.52 -31.41
C ASP A 205 -4.77 19.06 -32.62
N LEU A 206 -3.45 19.21 -32.49
CA LEU A 206 -2.54 19.74 -33.53
C LEU A 206 -1.55 18.71 -34.10
N LEU A 207 -1.71 17.42 -33.77
CA LEU A 207 -0.94 16.28 -34.29
C LEU A 207 -1.89 15.19 -34.82
#